data_AF-A0A9D8IY57-F1
#
_entry.id   AF-A0A9D8IY57-F1
#
_cell.length_a   1.000
_cell.length_b   1.000
_cell.length_c   1.000
_cell.angle_alpha   90.00
_cell.angle_beta   90.00
_cell.angle_gamma   90.00
#
_symmetry.space_group_name_H-M   'P 1'
#
loop_
_entity.id
_entity.type
_entity.pdbx_description
1 polymer ?
#
loop_
_entity_poly.entity_id
_entity_poly.type
_entity_poly.pdbx_seq_one_letter_code
_entity_poly.pdbx_strand_id
1 'polypeptide(L)'
;MMANSAAKDKWIKEQLDARGMADNAANRKTLGKQYDKIYVGGNPKDWRTYFKQQFPQLAGMLDGGAGESEARQIFGDLIDLFIDVAQNPDAYDFVSAAGQAAFKVKVDATKYAQRTTQKRAEWDALRPVEKQDRLKLKASELRAQYAGLGLTLNELENLALQAVRDGRSDFELRYLAFGKLADRTGGVGETKEGMDLVATLKAYDYDFTDDMIESALTGATVGGVPQSSELLINKARFGAKQKYGAFAEQFDQGFTVNDVFEPYQTFAARLLERPVGDVSLKKDMFKEALTHKNEDGSPMSITDWSRKLKTDPEYNWRYTNNANQLMSSV
;
A
#
# COMPACT_ATOMS: atom_id res chain seq x y z
N MET A 1 1.47 19.98 13.33
CA MET A 1 2.56 20.95 13.58
C MET A 1 3.32 20.78 14.90
N MET A 2 2.85 19.98 15.89
CA MET A 2 3.60 19.75 17.15
C MET A 2 4.96 19.08 16.97
N ALA A 3 5.18 18.36 15.87
CA ALA A 3 6.47 17.72 15.57
C ALA A 3 7.62 18.75 15.45
N ASN A 4 7.32 19.99 15.02
CA ASN A 4 8.36 20.97 14.76
C ASN A 4 8.83 21.69 16.05
N SER A 5 7.97 21.84 17.07
CA SER A 5 8.41 22.43 18.35
C SER A 5 9.21 21.42 19.20
N ALA A 6 8.82 20.15 19.22
CA ALA A 6 9.55 19.10 19.92
C ALA A 6 10.92 18.84 19.28
N ALA A 7 11.01 18.85 17.95
CA ALA A 7 12.28 18.73 17.22
C ALA A 7 13.19 19.94 17.45
N LYS A 8 12.64 21.16 17.43
CA LYS A 8 13.38 22.39 17.75
C LYS A 8 13.89 22.39 19.19
N ASP A 9 13.06 22.00 20.15
CA ASP A 9 13.44 21.93 21.56
C ASP A 9 14.57 20.92 21.80
N LYS A 10 14.45 19.73 21.19
CA LYS A 10 15.46 18.68 21.23
C LYS A 10 16.79 19.16 20.64
N TRP A 11 16.76 19.77 19.45
CA TRP A 11 17.97 20.32 18.82
C TRP A 11 18.60 21.43 19.67
N ILE A 12 17.80 22.34 20.25
CA ILE A 12 18.32 23.40 21.12
C ILE A 12 19.04 22.81 22.33
N LYS A 13 18.45 21.79 22.99
CA LYS A 13 19.08 21.10 24.12
C LYS A 13 20.40 20.43 23.72
N GLU A 14 20.40 19.69 22.61
CA GLU A 14 21.61 19.05 22.08
C GLU A 14 22.72 20.08 21.78
N GLN A 15 22.36 21.26 21.26
CA GLN A 15 23.33 22.33 20.98
C GLN A 15 23.80 23.08 22.23
N LEU A 16 22.95 23.20 23.26
CA LEU A 16 23.36 23.76 24.55
C LEU A 16 24.42 22.85 25.19
N ASP A 17 24.16 21.55 25.23
CA ASP A 17 25.07 20.54 25.80
C ASP A 17 26.38 20.48 25.00
N ALA A 18 26.30 20.38 23.68
CA ALA A 18 27.48 20.26 22.82
C ALA A 18 28.41 21.49 22.87
N ARG A 19 27.87 22.67 23.21
CA ARG A 19 28.63 23.94 23.28
C ARG A 19 28.94 24.36 24.72
N GLY A 20 28.57 23.56 25.72
CA GLY A 20 28.75 23.90 27.13
C GLY A 20 28.02 25.18 27.54
N MET A 21 26.90 25.50 26.91
CA MET A 21 26.11 26.71 27.17
C MET A 21 25.06 26.43 28.26
N ALA A 22 24.89 27.35 29.20
CA ALA A 22 23.84 27.23 30.21
C ALA A 22 22.44 27.26 29.56
N ASP A 23 21.54 26.39 30.01
CA ASP A 23 20.16 26.34 29.54
C ASP A 23 19.34 27.51 30.12
N ASN A 24 19.46 28.67 29.48
CA ASN A 24 18.74 29.88 29.84
C ASN A 24 18.01 30.49 28.63
N ALA A 25 17.06 31.40 28.90
CA ALA A 25 16.21 31.99 27.87
C ALA A 25 16.99 32.70 26.76
N ALA A 26 18.11 33.37 27.08
CA ALA A 26 18.93 34.08 26.10
C ALA A 26 19.63 33.12 25.13
N ASN A 27 20.20 32.03 25.66
CA ASN A 27 20.88 31.00 24.88
C ASN A 27 19.90 30.20 24.03
N ARG A 28 18.76 29.78 24.59
CA ARG A 28 17.67 29.11 23.85
C ARG A 28 17.13 30.00 22.73
N LYS A 29 16.97 31.30 22.95
CA LYS A 29 16.52 32.25 21.90
C LYS A 29 17.55 32.39 20.78
N THR A 30 18.84 32.41 21.12
CA THR A 30 19.92 32.49 20.14
C THR A 30 20.02 31.23 19.30
N LEU A 31 20.02 30.06 19.94
CA LEU A 31 20.01 28.77 19.26
C LEU A 31 18.72 28.55 18.47
N GLY A 32 17.57 29.00 18.99
CA GLY A 32 16.30 28.97 18.25
C GLY A 32 16.38 29.73 16.92
N LYS A 33 17.00 30.93 16.91
CA LYS A 33 17.26 31.66 15.66
C LYS A 33 18.23 30.93 14.73
N GLN A 34 19.23 30.23 15.27
CA GLN A 34 20.15 29.42 14.48
C GLN A 34 19.46 28.19 13.89
N TYR A 35 18.63 27.50 14.67
CA TYR A 35 17.77 26.41 14.21
C TYR A 35 16.89 26.88 13.05
N ASP A 36 16.24 28.03 13.21
CA ASP A 36 15.41 28.61 12.15
C ASP A 36 16.24 28.94 10.90
N LYS A 37 17.47 29.44 11.07
CA LYS A 37 18.37 29.68 9.93
C LYS A 37 18.82 28.41 9.21
N ILE A 38 19.04 27.31 9.94
CA ILE A 38 19.59 26.04 9.42
C ILE A 38 18.49 25.15 8.84
N TYR A 39 17.39 24.97 9.57
CA TYR A 39 16.34 23.99 9.26
C TYR A 39 15.06 24.62 8.72
N VAL A 40 14.86 25.91 8.94
CA VAL A 40 13.73 26.67 8.38
C VAL A 40 14.14 27.49 7.15
N GLY A 41 15.44 27.54 6.82
CA GLY A 41 15.94 27.91 5.49
C GLY A 41 15.34 29.19 4.91
N GLY A 42 15.68 30.35 5.48
CA GLY A 42 15.31 31.66 4.92
C GLY A 42 14.62 32.57 5.94
N ASN A 43 14.42 33.82 5.54
CA ASN A 43 13.53 34.74 6.25
C ASN A 43 12.15 34.03 6.37
N PRO A 44 11.47 33.99 7.52
CA PRO A 44 10.09 33.47 7.60
C PRO A 44 9.13 34.12 6.59
N LYS A 45 9.49 35.32 6.09
CA LYS A 45 8.82 36.00 4.97
C LYS A 45 9.03 35.33 3.59
N ASP A 46 9.98 34.42 3.46
CA ASP A 46 10.28 33.62 2.26
C ASP A 46 9.79 32.18 2.41
N TRP A 47 8.54 32.04 2.88
CA TRP A 47 7.83 30.78 2.99
C TRP A 47 7.77 29.99 1.66
N ARG A 48 7.87 30.68 0.51
CA ARG A 48 7.93 30.06 -0.81
C ARG A 48 9.17 29.19 -0.97
N THR A 49 10.35 29.70 -0.59
CA THR A 49 11.59 28.92 -0.65
C THR A 49 11.52 27.69 0.25
N TYR A 50 11.04 27.84 1.49
CA TYR A 50 10.86 26.72 2.40
C TYR A 50 9.86 25.68 1.85
N PHE A 51 8.71 26.13 1.34
CA PHE A 51 7.71 25.23 0.76
C PHE A 51 8.28 24.44 -0.43
N LYS A 52 9.04 25.09 -1.32
CA LYS A 52 9.69 24.42 -2.46
C LYS A 52 10.75 23.41 -2.03
N GLN A 53 11.47 23.68 -0.93
CA GLN A 53 12.45 22.73 -0.39
C GLN A 53 11.79 21.50 0.23
N GLN A 54 10.68 21.70 0.95
CA GLN A 54 9.95 20.61 1.61
C GLN A 54 9.08 19.83 0.62
N PHE A 55 8.56 20.50 -0.41
CA PHE A 55 7.66 19.93 -1.41
C PHE A 55 8.15 20.29 -2.82
N PRO A 56 9.32 19.79 -3.24
CA PRO A 56 9.90 20.11 -4.56
C PRO A 56 8.96 19.73 -5.71
N GLN A 57 8.16 18.69 -5.55
CA GLN A 57 7.11 18.28 -6.50
C GLN A 57 5.98 19.31 -6.64
N LEU A 58 5.76 20.16 -5.63
CA LEU A 58 4.76 21.23 -5.63
C LEU A 58 5.38 22.59 -5.96
N ALA A 59 6.67 22.66 -6.27
CA ALA A 59 7.39 23.92 -6.40
C ALA A 59 6.81 24.81 -7.51
N GLY A 60 6.31 24.21 -8.59
CA GLY A 60 5.65 24.89 -9.70
C GLY A 60 4.36 25.62 -9.33
N MET A 61 3.74 25.32 -8.18
CA MET A 61 2.58 26.07 -7.70
C MET A 61 2.93 27.46 -7.17
N LEU A 62 4.21 27.74 -6.88
CA LEU A 62 4.67 28.92 -6.14
C LEU A 62 5.92 29.58 -6.76
N ASP A 63 6.20 29.30 -8.03
CA ASP A 63 7.40 29.75 -8.74
C ASP A 63 7.25 31.08 -9.49
N GLY A 64 6.08 31.72 -9.43
CA GLY A 64 5.76 32.92 -10.20
C GLY A 64 5.53 32.66 -11.68
N GLY A 65 5.57 31.41 -12.13
CA GLY A 65 5.36 30.99 -13.51
C GLY A 65 3.90 30.61 -13.82
N ALA A 66 3.70 29.90 -14.93
CA ALA A 66 2.39 29.44 -15.38
C ALA A 66 1.69 28.53 -14.35
N GLY A 67 2.45 27.70 -13.64
CA GLY A 67 1.92 26.81 -12.60
C GLY A 67 1.37 27.57 -11.39
N GLU A 68 1.98 28.69 -10.98
CA GLU A 68 1.42 29.54 -9.92
C GLU A 68 0.14 30.25 -10.39
N SER A 69 0.08 30.70 -11.65
CA SER A 69 -1.15 31.28 -12.20
C SER A 69 -2.30 30.28 -12.17
N GLU A 70 -2.07 29.05 -12.62
CA GLU A 70 -3.08 27.98 -12.60
C GLU A 70 -3.47 27.58 -11.16
N ALA A 71 -2.48 27.46 -10.26
CA ALA A 71 -2.73 27.21 -8.85
C ALA A 71 -3.57 28.33 -8.20
N ARG A 72 -3.32 29.60 -8.52
CA ARG A 72 -4.11 30.73 -8.01
C ARG A 72 -5.54 30.77 -8.58
N GLN A 73 -5.76 30.30 -9.80
CA GLN A 73 -7.12 30.16 -10.33
C GLN A 73 -7.93 29.11 -9.56
N ILE A 74 -7.28 28.03 -9.11
CA ILE A 74 -7.94 26.92 -8.43
C ILE A 74 -8.06 27.15 -6.92
N PHE A 75 -6.98 27.64 -6.29
CA PHE A 75 -6.81 27.71 -4.85
C PHE A 75 -6.66 29.14 -4.30
N GLY A 76 -6.90 30.19 -5.10
CA GLY A 76 -6.48 31.57 -4.82
C GLY A 76 -6.64 32.03 -3.37
N ASP A 77 -7.86 32.04 -2.84
CA ASP A 77 -8.14 32.49 -1.47
C ASP A 77 -7.66 31.52 -0.38
N LEU A 78 -7.51 30.24 -0.69
CA LEU A 78 -6.86 29.26 0.18
C LEU A 78 -5.34 29.49 0.25
N ILE A 79 -4.70 29.78 -0.89
CA ILE A 79 -3.29 30.18 -0.93
C ILE A 79 -3.10 31.47 -0.14
N ASP A 80 -3.97 32.45 -0.30
CA ASP A 80 -3.89 33.72 0.42
C ASP A 80 -4.07 33.52 1.94
N LEU A 81 -4.96 32.60 2.36
CA LEU A 81 -5.08 32.21 3.77
C LEU A 81 -3.79 31.58 4.30
N PHE A 82 -3.14 30.69 3.55
CA PHE A 82 -1.86 30.09 3.96
C PHE A 82 -0.72 31.12 4.01
N ILE A 83 -0.71 32.09 3.09
CA ILE A 83 0.23 33.21 3.12
C ILE A 83 0.01 34.03 4.40
N ASP A 84 -1.23 34.33 4.74
CA ASP A 84 -1.56 35.09 5.95
C ASP A 84 -1.14 34.33 7.22
N VAL A 85 -1.37 33.02 7.29
CA VAL A 85 -0.86 32.17 8.39
C VAL A 85 0.66 32.24 8.48
N ALA A 86 1.37 32.17 7.36
CA ALA A 86 2.83 32.19 7.33
C ALA A 86 3.40 33.57 7.73
N GLN A 87 2.74 34.65 7.35
CA GLN A 87 3.17 36.03 7.62
C GLN A 87 2.75 36.52 9.01
N ASN A 88 1.61 36.04 9.52
CA ASN A 88 0.99 36.47 10.77
C ASN A 88 0.67 35.27 11.68
N PRO A 89 1.65 34.40 12.02
CA PRO A 89 1.38 33.16 12.73
C PRO A 89 0.75 33.38 14.12
N ASP A 90 1.10 34.47 14.80
CA ASP A 90 0.55 34.82 16.12
C ASP A 90 -0.93 35.21 16.08
N ALA A 91 -1.48 35.50 14.89
CA ALA A 91 -2.92 35.75 14.70
C ALA A 91 -3.76 34.46 14.67
N TYR A 92 -3.11 33.29 14.75
CA TYR A 92 -3.74 31.99 14.64
C TYR A 92 -3.39 31.10 15.84
N ASP A 93 -4.42 30.63 16.53
CA ASP A 93 -4.26 29.61 17.57
C ASP A 93 -4.48 28.22 16.98
N PHE A 94 -3.40 27.48 16.74
CA PHE A 94 -3.46 26.09 16.28
C PHE A 94 -3.40 25.06 17.41
N VAL A 95 -3.32 25.50 18.66
CA VAL A 95 -3.14 24.63 19.82
C VAL A 95 -4.49 24.34 20.49
N SER A 96 -5.30 25.37 20.72
CA SER A 96 -6.61 25.15 21.34
C SER A 96 -7.62 24.59 20.35
N ALA A 97 -8.58 23.82 20.86
CA ALA A 97 -9.70 23.32 20.05
C ALA A 97 -10.52 24.47 19.44
N ALA A 98 -10.69 25.57 20.18
CA ALA A 98 -11.42 26.75 19.71
C ALA A 98 -10.69 27.45 18.56
N GLY A 99 -9.36 27.60 18.66
CA GLY A 99 -8.53 28.18 17.61
C GLY A 99 -8.50 27.32 16.34
N GLN A 100 -8.38 26.00 16.49
CA GLN A 100 -8.48 25.05 15.37
C GLN A 100 -9.85 25.13 14.68
N ALA A 101 -10.94 25.22 15.44
CA ALA A 101 -12.27 25.41 14.89
C ALA A 101 -12.41 26.74 14.15
N ALA A 102 -11.88 27.84 14.70
CA ALA A 102 -11.89 29.15 14.05
C ALA A 102 -11.08 29.14 12.74
N PHE A 103 -9.92 28.49 12.71
CA PHE A 103 -9.15 28.32 11.47
C PHE A 103 -9.91 27.47 10.46
N LYS A 104 -10.57 26.39 10.89
CA LYS A 104 -11.40 25.57 10.02
C LYS A 104 -12.52 26.40 9.37
N VAL A 105 -13.19 27.27 10.11
CA VAL A 105 -14.22 28.17 9.56
C VAL A 105 -13.65 29.06 8.45
N LYS A 106 -12.43 29.59 8.63
CA LYS A 106 -11.74 30.38 7.58
C LYS A 106 -11.45 29.53 6.34
N VAL A 107 -11.00 28.28 6.51
CA VAL A 107 -10.78 27.34 5.39
C VAL A 107 -12.09 27.04 4.67
N ASP A 108 -13.16 26.74 5.41
CA ASP A 108 -14.48 26.42 4.87
C ASP A 108 -15.11 27.62 4.12
N ALA A 109 -14.73 28.84 4.50
CA ALA A 109 -15.17 30.06 3.83
C ALA A 109 -14.47 30.32 2.48
N THR A 110 -13.41 29.59 2.14
CA THR A 110 -12.75 29.71 0.84
C THR A 110 -13.63 29.20 -0.30
N LYS A 111 -13.52 29.82 -1.48
CA LYS A 111 -14.16 29.40 -2.72
C LYS A 111 -13.80 27.96 -3.07
N TYR A 112 -12.55 27.57 -2.81
CA TYR A 112 -12.10 26.19 -3.00
C TYR A 112 -12.92 25.19 -2.16
N ALA A 113 -13.07 25.46 -0.85
CA ALA A 113 -13.82 24.60 0.05
C ALA A 113 -15.32 24.59 -0.25
N GLN A 114 -15.89 25.74 -0.59
CA GLN A 114 -17.30 25.86 -0.99
C GLN A 114 -17.59 25.06 -2.27
N ARG A 115 -16.75 25.21 -3.31
CA ARG A 115 -16.84 24.43 -4.56
C ARG A 115 -16.78 22.94 -4.30
N THR A 116 -15.81 22.50 -3.49
CA THR A 116 -15.64 21.08 -3.15
C THR A 116 -16.85 20.54 -2.38
N THR A 117 -17.38 21.30 -1.42
CA THR A 117 -18.57 20.93 -0.65
C THR A 117 -19.80 20.82 -1.54
N GLN A 118 -20.00 21.77 -2.46
CA GLN A 118 -21.07 21.71 -3.43
C GLN A 118 -20.94 20.47 -4.33
N LYS A 119 -19.74 20.18 -4.85
CA LYS A 119 -19.49 19.00 -5.69
C LYS A 119 -19.78 17.69 -4.97
N ARG A 120 -19.45 17.61 -3.67
CA ARG A 120 -19.80 16.46 -2.82
C ARG A 120 -21.31 16.30 -2.69
N ALA A 121 -22.05 17.38 -2.45
CA ALA A 121 -23.50 17.32 -2.36
C ALA A 121 -24.14 16.91 -3.69
N GLU A 122 -23.66 17.46 -4.81
CA GLU A 122 -24.08 17.07 -6.17
C GLU A 122 -23.83 15.57 -6.44
N TRP A 123 -22.63 15.08 -6.09
CA TRP A 123 -22.28 13.68 -6.21
C TRP A 123 -23.15 12.79 -5.31
N ASP A 124 -23.31 13.15 -4.04
CA ASP A 124 -24.03 12.34 -3.06
C ASP A 124 -25.52 12.22 -3.42
N ALA A 125 -26.09 13.21 -4.12
CA ALA A 125 -27.45 13.18 -4.65
C ALA A 125 -27.66 12.26 -5.88
N LEU A 126 -26.59 11.80 -6.54
CA LEU A 126 -26.70 10.90 -7.71
C LEU A 126 -27.20 9.50 -7.32
N ARG A 127 -27.85 8.84 -8.27
CA ARG A 127 -28.28 7.44 -8.12
C ARG A 127 -27.06 6.50 -8.06
N PRO A 128 -27.14 5.34 -7.37
CA PRO A 128 -26.01 4.41 -7.27
C PRO A 128 -25.42 3.97 -8.61
N VAL A 129 -26.27 3.72 -9.62
CA VAL A 129 -25.82 3.34 -10.97
C VAL A 129 -25.03 4.47 -11.63
N GLU A 130 -25.53 5.70 -11.55
CA GLU A 130 -24.85 6.88 -12.12
C GLU A 130 -23.50 7.14 -11.45
N LYS A 131 -23.43 6.95 -10.12
CA LYS A 131 -22.16 7.00 -9.38
C LYS A 131 -21.19 5.96 -9.92
N GLN A 132 -21.65 4.72 -10.09
CA GLN A 132 -20.80 3.64 -10.59
C GLN A 132 -20.29 3.92 -12.01
N ASP A 133 -21.15 4.40 -12.91
CA ASP A 133 -20.77 4.68 -14.30
C ASP A 133 -19.77 5.82 -14.39
N ARG A 134 -19.99 6.93 -13.66
CA ARG A 134 -19.06 8.06 -13.61
C ARG A 134 -17.72 7.67 -13.01
N LEU A 135 -17.73 6.86 -11.95
CA LEU A 135 -16.51 6.38 -11.32
C LEU A 135 -15.72 5.47 -12.28
N LYS A 136 -16.39 4.53 -12.95
CA LYS A 136 -15.75 3.64 -13.95
C LYS A 136 -15.15 4.43 -15.10
N LEU A 137 -15.89 5.39 -15.66
CA LEU A 137 -15.41 6.23 -16.74
C LEU A 137 -14.17 7.02 -16.31
N LYS A 138 -14.25 7.72 -15.17
CA LYS A 138 -13.12 8.51 -14.67
C LYS A 138 -11.92 7.64 -14.30
N ALA A 139 -12.12 6.47 -13.70
CA ALA A 139 -11.04 5.53 -13.42
C ALA A 139 -10.34 5.05 -14.71
N SER A 140 -11.09 4.80 -15.78
CA SER A 140 -10.53 4.46 -17.10
C SER A 140 -9.70 5.62 -17.67
N GLU A 141 -10.21 6.85 -17.59
CA GLU A 141 -9.47 8.06 -18.01
C GLU A 141 -8.16 8.22 -17.23
N LEU A 142 -8.20 8.11 -15.90
CA LEU A 142 -7.01 8.28 -15.06
C LEU A 142 -6.00 7.14 -15.25
N ARG A 143 -6.44 5.92 -15.53
CA ARG A 143 -5.57 4.80 -15.93
C ARG A 143 -4.78 5.16 -17.18
N ALA A 144 -5.45 5.69 -18.21
CA ALA A 144 -4.78 6.11 -19.43
C ALA A 144 -3.82 7.29 -19.19
N GLN A 145 -4.26 8.28 -18.40
CA GLN A 145 -3.48 9.49 -18.11
C GLN A 145 -2.21 9.19 -17.29
N TYR A 146 -2.26 8.22 -16.38
CA TYR A 146 -1.18 7.88 -15.45
C TYR A 146 -0.58 6.50 -15.70
N ALA A 147 -0.72 5.97 -16.92
CA ALA A 147 -0.32 4.61 -17.30
C ALA A 147 1.18 4.28 -17.09
N GLY A 148 2.03 5.26 -16.79
CA GLY A 148 3.47 5.06 -16.50
C GLY A 148 3.88 5.45 -15.08
N LEU A 149 2.95 5.81 -14.21
CA LEU A 149 3.28 6.27 -12.86
C LEU A 149 3.43 5.13 -11.84
N GLY A 150 3.08 3.89 -12.20
CA GLY A 150 3.10 2.77 -11.26
C GLY A 150 2.07 2.92 -10.13
N LEU A 151 0.95 3.61 -10.38
CA LEU A 151 -0.14 3.68 -9.40
C LEU A 151 -0.93 2.36 -9.42
N THR A 152 -1.34 1.88 -8.25
CA THR A 152 -2.21 0.70 -8.18
C THR A 152 -3.61 1.01 -8.68
N LEU A 153 -4.37 -0.01 -9.09
CA LEU A 153 -5.78 0.14 -9.49
C LEU A 153 -6.61 0.79 -8.39
N ASN A 154 -6.37 0.43 -7.12
CA ASN A 154 -7.05 1.04 -5.98
C ASN A 154 -6.66 2.51 -5.79
N GLU A 155 -5.39 2.87 -5.95
CA GLU A 155 -4.97 4.28 -5.92
C GLU A 155 -5.65 5.09 -7.03
N LEU A 156 -5.73 4.55 -8.25
CA LEU A 156 -6.41 5.18 -9.38
C LEU A 156 -7.92 5.30 -9.15
N GLU A 157 -8.57 4.30 -8.55
CA GLU A 157 -9.98 4.35 -8.19
C GLU A 157 -10.25 5.38 -7.09
N ASN A 158 -9.37 5.50 -6.11
CA ASN A 158 -9.45 6.55 -5.09
C ASN A 158 -9.27 7.96 -5.70
N LEU A 159 -8.33 8.13 -6.63
CA LEU A 159 -8.18 9.37 -7.38
C LEU A 159 -9.43 9.67 -8.22
N ALA A 160 -10.00 8.65 -8.86
CA ALA A 160 -11.23 8.80 -9.64
C ALA A 160 -12.41 9.21 -8.77
N LEU A 161 -12.56 8.61 -7.59
CA LEU A 161 -13.56 9.00 -6.61
C LEU A 161 -13.37 10.44 -6.17
N GLN A 162 -12.14 10.84 -5.84
CA GLN A 162 -11.84 12.23 -5.49
C GLN A 162 -12.14 13.18 -6.65
N ALA A 163 -11.82 12.82 -7.88
CA ALA A 163 -12.14 13.62 -9.06
C ALA A 163 -13.65 13.88 -9.19
N VAL A 164 -14.46 12.81 -9.16
CA VAL A 164 -15.91 12.93 -9.40
C VAL A 164 -16.69 13.46 -8.20
N ARG A 165 -16.25 13.15 -6.97
CA ARG A 165 -16.94 13.53 -5.73
C ARG A 165 -16.52 14.91 -5.23
N ASP A 166 -15.23 15.21 -5.23
CA ASP A 166 -14.72 16.51 -4.77
C ASP A 166 -14.66 17.55 -5.90
N GLY A 167 -14.89 17.12 -7.16
CA GLY A 167 -14.78 17.99 -8.33
C GLY A 167 -13.34 18.47 -8.57
N ARG A 168 -12.35 17.61 -8.30
CA ARG A 168 -10.94 17.97 -8.47
C ARG A 168 -10.59 18.13 -9.94
N SER A 169 -9.86 19.19 -10.23
CA SER A 169 -9.28 19.45 -11.54
C SER A 169 -8.16 18.47 -11.89
N ASP A 170 -7.82 18.36 -13.18
CA ASP A 170 -6.69 17.53 -13.62
C ASP A 170 -5.36 17.98 -13.00
N PHE A 171 -5.20 19.28 -12.79
CA PHE A 171 -4.06 19.86 -12.07
C PHE A 171 -3.99 19.31 -10.63
N GLU A 172 -5.10 19.34 -9.87
CA GLU A 172 -5.17 18.77 -8.52
C GLU A 172 -4.88 17.27 -8.49
N LEU A 173 -5.45 16.51 -9.43
CA LEU A 173 -5.27 15.06 -9.52
C LEU A 173 -3.83 14.68 -9.81
N ARG A 174 -3.11 15.48 -10.62
CA ARG A 174 -1.70 15.29 -10.91
C ARG A 174 -0.88 15.33 -9.62
N TYR A 175 -1.09 16.32 -8.76
CA TYR A 175 -0.35 16.40 -7.50
C TYR A 175 -0.70 15.29 -6.52
N LEU A 176 -1.98 14.89 -6.46
CA LEU A 176 -2.39 13.76 -5.63
C LEU A 176 -1.74 12.46 -6.11
N ALA A 177 -1.70 12.22 -7.43
CA ALA A 177 -1.02 11.09 -8.04
C ALA A 177 0.48 11.05 -7.67
N PHE A 178 1.22 12.15 -7.86
CA PHE A 178 2.64 12.19 -7.51
C PHE A 178 2.89 12.13 -6.00
N GLY A 179 2.01 12.70 -5.18
CA GLY A 179 2.07 12.59 -3.72
C GLY A 179 2.02 11.14 -3.24
N LYS A 180 1.17 10.30 -3.86
CA LYS A 180 1.11 8.86 -3.56
C LYS A 180 2.43 8.14 -3.83
N LEU A 181 3.16 8.55 -4.86
CA LEU A 181 4.46 7.97 -5.19
C LEU A 181 5.56 8.45 -4.24
N ALA A 182 5.51 9.71 -3.82
CA ALA A 182 6.48 10.28 -2.89
C ALA A 182 6.41 9.63 -1.51
N ASP A 183 5.21 9.26 -1.05
CA ASP A 183 4.99 8.56 0.22
C ASP A 183 5.36 7.06 0.15
N ARG A 184 5.62 6.52 -1.05
CA ARG A 184 5.90 5.10 -1.24
C ARG A 184 7.37 4.80 -0.96
N THR A 185 7.60 3.86 -0.05
CA THR A 185 8.89 3.23 0.15
C THR A 185 8.95 1.95 -0.69
N GLY A 186 9.60 1.99 -1.85
CA GLY A 186 9.80 0.81 -2.71
C GLY A 186 8.89 0.72 -3.93
N GLY A 187 8.95 -0.43 -4.62
CA GLY A 187 8.16 -0.70 -5.83
C GLY A 187 6.68 -0.97 -5.57
N VAL A 188 5.87 -1.06 -6.63
CA VAL A 188 4.43 -1.38 -6.53
C VAL A 188 4.18 -2.73 -5.84
N GLY A 189 5.07 -3.70 -6.06
CA GLY A 189 5.02 -5.02 -5.42
C GLY A 189 5.25 -5.03 -3.91
N GLU A 190 5.86 -3.97 -3.35
CA GLU A 190 6.11 -3.82 -1.91
C GLU A 190 4.93 -3.19 -1.16
N THR A 191 3.92 -2.71 -1.89
CA THR A 191 2.67 -2.24 -1.28
C THR A 191 1.93 -3.40 -0.60
N LYS A 192 1.04 -3.11 0.35
CA LYS A 192 0.18 -4.14 0.96
C LYS A 192 -0.58 -4.94 -0.10
N GLU A 193 -1.11 -4.26 -1.11
CA GLU A 193 -1.82 -4.89 -2.23
C GLU A 193 -0.92 -5.86 -3.01
N GLY A 194 0.32 -5.45 -3.28
CA GLY A 194 1.32 -6.31 -3.95
C GLY A 194 1.74 -7.51 -3.11
N MET A 195 1.99 -7.32 -1.81
CA MET A 195 2.32 -8.41 -0.90
C MET A 195 1.17 -9.42 -0.76
N ASP A 196 -0.07 -8.93 -0.64
CA ASP A 196 -1.26 -9.78 -0.56
C ASP A 196 -1.43 -10.60 -1.86
N LEU A 197 -1.25 -9.97 -3.04
CA LEU A 197 -1.29 -10.66 -4.33
C LEU A 197 -0.21 -11.75 -4.44
N VAL A 198 1.05 -11.41 -4.09
CA VAL A 198 2.17 -12.36 -4.08
C VAL A 198 1.88 -13.55 -3.16
N ALA A 199 1.33 -13.30 -1.97
CA ALA A 199 0.97 -14.35 -1.04
C ALA A 199 -0.13 -15.27 -1.62
N THR A 200 -1.16 -14.70 -2.25
CA THR A 200 -2.21 -15.47 -2.93
C THR A 200 -1.65 -16.34 -4.05
N LEU A 201 -0.79 -15.79 -4.92
CA LEU A 201 -0.21 -16.56 -6.03
C LEU A 201 0.67 -17.72 -5.54
N LYS A 202 1.46 -17.49 -4.47
CA LYS A 202 2.22 -18.56 -3.81
C LYS A 202 1.31 -19.63 -3.20
N ALA A 203 0.15 -19.26 -2.66
CA ALA A 203 -0.81 -20.22 -2.10
C ALA A 203 -1.43 -21.14 -3.17
N TYR A 204 -1.44 -20.71 -4.43
CA TYR A 204 -1.82 -21.52 -5.58
C TYR A 204 -0.64 -22.28 -6.23
N ASP A 205 0.55 -22.25 -5.63
CA ASP A 205 1.80 -22.81 -6.21
C ASP A 205 2.04 -22.34 -7.67
N TYR A 206 1.76 -21.05 -7.90
CA TYR A 206 1.87 -20.43 -9.22
C TYR A 206 3.20 -19.69 -9.35
N ASP A 207 3.87 -19.89 -10.48
CA ASP A 207 5.09 -19.18 -10.83
C ASP A 207 4.76 -17.81 -11.44
N PHE A 208 5.42 -16.75 -10.97
CA PHE A 208 5.20 -15.37 -11.42
C PHE A 208 6.51 -14.59 -11.46
N THR A 209 6.51 -13.50 -12.20
CA THR A 209 7.60 -12.52 -12.30
C THR A 209 7.17 -11.18 -11.71
N ASP A 210 8.12 -10.32 -11.36
CA ASP A 210 7.82 -8.97 -10.85
C ASP A 210 7.01 -8.15 -11.86
N ASP A 211 7.31 -8.28 -13.16
CA ASP A 211 6.55 -7.64 -14.25
C ASP A 211 5.07 -8.06 -14.28
N MET A 212 4.78 -9.33 -13.97
CA MET A 212 3.40 -9.82 -13.89
C MET A 212 2.66 -9.19 -12.71
N ILE A 213 3.33 -9.05 -11.56
CA ILE A 213 2.78 -8.39 -10.38
C ILE A 213 2.53 -6.91 -10.66
N GLU A 214 3.52 -6.20 -11.20
CA GLU A 214 3.40 -4.78 -11.53
C GLU A 214 2.29 -4.55 -12.55
N SER A 215 2.23 -5.35 -13.63
CA SER A 215 1.18 -5.22 -14.64
C SER A 215 -0.21 -5.46 -14.05
N ALA A 216 -0.36 -6.47 -13.18
CA ALA A 216 -1.63 -6.78 -12.53
C ALA A 216 -2.08 -5.68 -11.57
N LEU A 217 -1.15 -5.06 -10.84
CA LEU A 217 -1.46 -3.99 -9.88
C LEU A 217 -1.73 -2.65 -10.56
N THR A 218 -1.07 -2.36 -11.68
CA THR A 218 -1.18 -1.06 -12.38
C THR A 218 -2.24 -1.05 -13.48
N GLY A 219 -2.69 -2.23 -13.93
CA GLY A 219 -3.61 -2.35 -15.06
C GLY A 219 -2.92 -2.28 -16.43
N ALA A 220 -1.60 -2.46 -16.49
CA ALA A 220 -0.84 -2.45 -17.74
C ALA A 220 -1.37 -3.49 -18.73
N THR A 221 -1.26 -3.21 -20.02
CA THR A 221 -1.71 -4.13 -21.07
C THR A 221 -0.58 -5.06 -21.50
N VAL A 222 -0.86 -6.37 -21.56
CA VAL A 222 0.07 -7.38 -22.09
C VAL A 222 -0.61 -8.04 -23.28
N GLY A 223 -0.01 -7.94 -24.46
CA GLY A 223 -0.61 -8.43 -25.70
C GLY A 223 -1.97 -7.78 -26.02
N GLY A 224 -2.17 -6.52 -25.64
CA GLY A 224 -3.43 -5.80 -25.82
C GLY A 224 -4.53 -6.11 -24.81
N VAL A 225 -4.26 -7.00 -23.83
CA VAL A 225 -5.22 -7.34 -22.78
C VAL A 225 -4.84 -6.62 -21.49
N PRO A 226 -5.71 -5.77 -20.91
CA PRO A 226 -5.48 -5.17 -19.60
C PRO A 226 -5.29 -6.25 -18.53
N GLN A 227 -4.21 -6.17 -17.78
CA GLN A 227 -3.98 -7.06 -16.64
C GLN A 227 -4.72 -6.56 -15.40
N SER A 228 -5.00 -7.47 -14.47
CA SER A 228 -5.54 -7.16 -13.15
C SER A 228 -5.14 -8.25 -12.16
N SER A 229 -5.15 -7.92 -10.86
CA SER A 229 -4.93 -8.90 -9.79
C SER A 229 -5.86 -10.11 -9.93
N GLU A 230 -7.14 -9.86 -10.22
CA GLU A 230 -8.16 -10.91 -10.41
C GLU A 230 -7.85 -11.80 -11.61
N LEU A 231 -7.43 -11.22 -12.74
CA LEU A 231 -7.03 -12.00 -13.91
C LEU A 231 -5.84 -12.90 -13.59
N LEU A 232 -4.86 -12.38 -12.86
CA LEU A 232 -3.66 -13.13 -12.49
C LEU A 232 -3.98 -14.25 -11.48
N ILE A 233 -4.86 -14.00 -10.51
CA ILE A 233 -5.36 -15.02 -9.57
C ILE A 233 -6.13 -16.12 -10.32
N ASN A 234 -6.95 -15.76 -11.31
CA ASN A 234 -7.66 -16.76 -12.13
C ASN A 234 -6.70 -17.61 -12.98
N LYS A 235 -5.62 -17.02 -13.51
CA LYS A 235 -4.52 -17.79 -14.16
C LYS A 235 -3.86 -18.75 -13.18
N ALA A 236 -3.59 -18.31 -11.94
CA ALA A 236 -3.03 -19.15 -10.89
C ALA A 236 -3.95 -20.32 -10.52
N ARG A 237 -5.24 -20.06 -10.32
CA ARG A 237 -6.26 -21.10 -10.09
C ARG A 237 -6.30 -22.10 -11.24
N PHE A 238 -6.31 -21.63 -12.49
CA PHE A 238 -6.28 -22.51 -13.66
C PHE A 238 -5.01 -23.36 -13.71
N GLY A 239 -3.84 -22.78 -13.43
CA GLY A 239 -2.58 -23.50 -13.33
C GLY A 239 -2.63 -24.59 -12.25
N ALA A 240 -3.16 -24.27 -11.07
CA ALA A 240 -3.38 -25.25 -10.00
C ALA A 240 -4.30 -26.40 -10.44
N LYS A 241 -5.40 -26.12 -11.16
CA LYS A 241 -6.28 -27.16 -11.72
C LYS A 241 -5.55 -28.09 -12.70
N GLN A 242 -4.68 -27.54 -13.55
CA GLN A 242 -3.90 -28.36 -14.49
C GLN A 242 -2.89 -29.24 -13.75
N LYS A 243 -2.22 -28.69 -12.73
CA LYS A 243 -1.18 -29.39 -11.97
C LYS A 243 -1.73 -30.42 -10.99
N TYR A 244 -2.85 -30.11 -10.34
CA TYR A 244 -3.48 -30.91 -9.28
C TYR A 244 -4.92 -31.27 -9.66
N GLY A 245 -5.10 -31.87 -10.84
CA GLY A 245 -6.41 -32.10 -11.44
C GLY A 245 -7.43 -32.86 -10.58
N ALA A 246 -6.98 -33.69 -9.63
CA ALA A 246 -7.85 -34.37 -8.68
C ALA A 246 -8.60 -33.42 -7.72
N PHE A 247 -8.13 -32.17 -7.59
CA PHE A 247 -8.70 -31.15 -6.70
C PHE A 247 -9.31 -29.96 -7.47
N ALA A 248 -9.60 -30.15 -8.77
CA ALA A 248 -10.06 -29.08 -9.63
C ALA A 248 -11.37 -28.41 -9.13
N GLU A 249 -12.30 -29.20 -8.58
CA GLU A 249 -13.56 -28.70 -8.03
C GLU A 249 -13.34 -27.83 -6.78
N GLN A 250 -12.40 -28.20 -5.92
CA GLN A 250 -12.05 -27.42 -4.73
C GLN A 250 -11.45 -26.06 -5.13
N PHE A 251 -10.59 -26.03 -6.16
CA PHE A 251 -10.07 -24.76 -6.66
C PHE A 251 -11.16 -23.89 -7.28
N ASP A 252 -12.15 -24.50 -7.96
CA ASP A 252 -13.33 -23.77 -8.46
C ASP A 252 -14.21 -23.21 -7.33
N GLN A 253 -14.22 -23.85 -6.17
CA GLN A 253 -14.86 -23.36 -4.94
C GLN A 253 -14.03 -22.28 -4.20
N GLY A 254 -12.83 -21.96 -4.70
CA GLY A 254 -11.96 -20.92 -4.15
C GLY A 254 -10.92 -21.40 -3.14
N PHE A 255 -10.80 -22.70 -2.89
CA PHE A 255 -9.69 -23.23 -2.10
C PHE A 255 -8.37 -23.03 -2.85
N THR A 256 -7.29 -22.78 -2.11
CA THR A 256 -5.93 -22.72 -2.63
C THR A 256 -5.25 -24.09 -2.57
N VAL A 257 -4.09 -24.23 -3.21
CA VAL A 257 -3.29 -25.46 -3.11
C VAL A 257 -2.84 -25.69 -1.68
N ASN A 258 -2.50 -24.62 -0.96
CA ASN A 258 -2.16 -24.72 0.46
C ASN A 258 -3.33 -25.23 1.32
N ASP A 259 -4.56 -24.77 1.07
CA ASP A 259 -5.74 -25.22 1.83
C ASP A 259 -6.01 -26.71 1.59
N VAL A 260 -5.85 -27.17 0.34
CA VAL A 260 -5.98 -28.59 -0.02
C VAL A 260 -4.84 -29.43 0.59
N PHE A 261 -3.64 -28.86 0.70
CA PHE A 261 -2.46 -29.55 1.23
C PHE A 261 -2.41 -29.64 2.75
N GLU A 262 -2.99 -28.66 3.46
CA GLU A 262 -2.89 -28.52 4.92
C GLU A 262 -3.18 -29.82 5.69
N PRO A 263 -4.20 -30.64 5.35
CA PRO A 263 -4.44 -31.91 6.03
C PRO A 263 -3.29 -32.91 5.87
N TYR A 264 -2.73 -33.02 4.66
CA TYR A 264 -1.58 -33.88 4.37
C TYR A 264 -0.33 -33.39 5.08
N GLN A 265 -0.13 -32.08 5.10
CA GLN A 265 0.99 -31.41 5.78
C GLN A 265 0.97 -31.70 7.28
N THR A 266 -0.17 -31.45 7.93
CA THR A 266 -0.36 -31.62 9.38
C THR A 266 -0.25 -33.10 9.78
N PHE A 267 -0.73 -34.01 8.93
CA PHE A 267 -0.57 -35.44 9.14
C PHE A 267 0.89 -35.87 9.04
N ALA A 268 1.58 -35.49 7.96
CA ALA A 268 2.98 -35.83 7.74
C ALA A 268 3.90 -35.24 8.82
N ALA A 269 3.67 -33.99 9.23
CA ALA A 269 4.43 -33.35 10.30
C ALA A 269 4.36 -34.13 11.61
N ARG A 270 3.16 -34.59 11.99
CA ARG A 270 2.97 -35.44 13.18
C ARG A 270 3.62 -36.81 13.02
N LEU A 271 3.41 -37.47 11.88
CA LEU A 271 3.93 -38.82 11.63
C LEU A 271 5.46 -38.84 11.58
N LEU A 272 6.06 -37.82 10.97
CA LEU A 272 7.51 -37.67 10.82
C LEU A 272 8.17 -36.96 12.01
N GLU A 273 7.39 -36.51 13.00
CA GLU A 273 7.86 -35.75 14.17
C GLU A 273 8.67 -34.51 13.78
N ARG A 274 8.20 -33.78 12.77
CA ARG A 274 8.83 -32.56 12.25
C ARG A 274 7.93 -31.35 12.43
N PRO A 275 8.51 -30.14 12.51
CA PRO A 275 7.74 -28.90 12.38
C PRO A 275 6.91 -28.88 11.10
N VAL A 276 5.68 -28.35 11.17
CA VAL A 276 4.76 -28.27 10.02
C VAL A 276 5.41 -27.53 8.83
N GLY A 277 6.19 -26.48 9.10
CA GLY A 277 6.90 -25.72 8.06
C GLY A 277 7.97 -26.52 7.29
N ASP A 278 8.48 -27.62 7.84
CA ASP A 278 9.45 -28.48 7.17
C ASP A 278 8.80 -29.40 6.12
N VAL A 279 7.49 -29.61 6.24
CA VAL A 279 6.66 -30.32 5.27
C VAL A 279 6.10 -29.29 4.31
N SER A 280 6.67 -29.18 3.11
CA SER A 280 6.33 -28.10 2.18
C SER A 280 6.22 -28.63 0.76
N LEU A 281 5.21 -28.11 0.03
CA LEU A 281 5.07 -28.33 -1.41
C LEU A 281 6.26 -27.84 -2.22
N LYS A 282 7.21 -27.07 -1.66
CA LYS A 282 8.45 -26.73 -2.36
C LYS A 282 9.38 -27.94 -2.55
N LYS A 283 9.22 -28.99 -1.74
CA LYS A 283 9.99 -30.23 -1.84
C LYS A 283 9.18 -31.24 -2.65
N ASP A 284 9.78 -31.77 -3.71
CA ASP A 284 9.09 -32.65 -4.65
C ASP A 284 8.49 -33.88 -3.99
N MET A 285 9.15 -34.44 -2.97
CA MET A 285 8.63 -35.56 -2.17
C MET A 285 7.22 -35.27 -1.61
N PHE A 286 6.98 -34.06 -1.08
CA PHE A 286 5.68 -33.73 -0.48
C PHE A 286 4.63 -33.30 -1.50
N LYS A 287 5.03 -32.90 -2.72
CA LYS A 287 4.08 -32.63 -3.81
C LYS A 287 3.32 -33.88 -4.23
N GLU A 288 3.94 -35.06 -4.07
CA GLU A 288 3.35 -36.33 -4.49
C GLU A 288 2.02 -36.62 -3.79
N ALA A 289 1.82 -36.11 -2.58
CA ALA A 289 0.54 -36.20 -1.86
C ALA A 289 -0.64 -35.64 -2.68
N LEU A 290 -0.39 -34.65 -3.55
CA LEU A 290 -1.43 -34.01 -4.37
C LEU A 290 -1.37 -34.38 -5.85
N THR A 291 -0.21 -34.80 -6.35
CA THR A 291 -0.04 -35.11 -7.78
C THR A 291 -0.22 -36.59 -8.11
N HIS A 292 -0.08 -37.48 -7.12
CA HIS A 292 -0.32 -38.90 -7.34
C HIS A 292 -1.79 -39.18 -7.63
N LYS A 293 -2.03 -40.00 -8.65
CA LYS A 293 -3.35 -40.52 -8.97
C LYS A 293 -3.34 -42.01 -8.72
N ASN A 294 -4.31 -42.48 -7.94
CA ASN A 294 -4.56 -43.90 -7.77
C ASN A 294 -5.03 -44.52 -9.10
N GLU A 295 -5.13 -45.85 -9.16
CA GLU A 295 -5.56 -46.58 -10.37
C GLU A 295 -6.94 -46.15 -10.89
N ASP A 296 -7.82 -45.70 -10.00
CA ASP A 296 -9.16 -45.18 -10.32
C ASP A 296 -9.17 -43.67 -10.66
N GLY A 297 -8.01 -43.03 -10.69
CA GLY A 297 -7.85 -41.60 -10.93
C GLY A 297 -8.14 -40.71 -9.73
N SER A 298 -8.47 -41.29 -8.56
CA SER A 298 -8.71 -40.54 -7.31
C SER A 298 -7.39 -39.99 -6.73
N PRO A 299 -7.45 -38.88 -5.96
CA PRO A 299 -6.28 -38.39 -5.24
C PRO A 299 -5.84 -39.39 -4.17
N MET A 300 -4.55 -39.36 -3.83
CA MET A 300 -4.01 -40.17 -2.74
C MET A 300 -4.78 -39.93 -1.43
N SER A 301 -5.26 -40.98 -0.77
CA SER A 301 -5.90 -40.83 0.53
C SER A 301 -4.86 -40.56 1.63
N ILE A 302 -5.28 -40.00 2.78
CA ILE A 302 -4.39 -39.85 3.94
C ILE A 302 -3.82 -41.21 4.41
N THR A 303 -4.57 -42.30 4.22
CA THR A 303 -4.12 -43.66 4.57
C THR A 303 -3.00 -44.13 3.63
N ASP A 304 -3.14 -43.90 2.33
CA ASP A 304 -2.11 -44.26 1.35
C ASP A 304 -0.88 -43.37 1.51
N TRP A 305 -1.09 -42.09 1.81
CA TRP A 305 -0.03 -41.16 2.17
C TRP A 305 0.75 -41.63 3.40
N SER A 306 0.05 -42.03 4.47
CA SER A 306 0.66 -42.64 5.65
C SER A 306 1.51 -43.86 5.31
N ARG A 307 0.98 -44.76 4.47
CA ARG A 307 1.72 -45.95 4.02
C ARG A 307 3.01 -45.53 3.31
N LYS A 308 2.90 -44.60 2.35
CA LYS A 308 4.04 -44.10 1.59
C LYS A 308 5.11 -43.48 2.48
N LEU A 309 4.73 -42.60 3.40
CA LEU A 309 5.63 -41.96 4.36
C LEU A 309 6.42 -42.98 5.21
N LYS A 310 5.83 -44.14 5.53
CA LYS A 310 6.48 -45.19 6.31
C LYS A 310 7.39 -46.10 5.48
N THR A 311 7.03 -46.35 4.22
CA THR A 311 7.74 -47.31 3.36
C THR A 311 8.89 -46.69 2.58
N ASP A 312 8.75 -45.42 2.20
CA ASP A 312 9.73 -44.74 1.37
C ASP A 312 10.88 -44.18 2.23
N PRO A 313 12.14 -44.64 2.01
CA PRO A 313 13.29 -44.23 2.81
C PRO A 313 13.56 -42.72 2.81
N GLU A 314 13.14 -41.98 1.77
CA GLU A 314 13.40 -40.53 1.66
C GLU A 314 12.75 -39.73 2.79
N TYR A 315 11.62 -40.21 3.30
CA TYR A 315 10.89 -39.56 4.40
C TYR A 315 11.50 -39.81 5.77
N ASN A 316 12.48 -40.72 5.86
CA ASN A 316 13.22 -40.99 7.09
C ASN A 316 12.34 -41.41 8.28
N TRP A 317 11.15 -41.97 8.03
CA TRP A 317 10.20 -42.34 9.07
C TRP A 317 10.78 -43.33 10.10
N ARG A 318 11.63 -44.26 9.66
CA ARG A 318 12.30 -45.26 10.51
C ARG A 318 13.13 -44.66 11.66
N TYR A 319 13.46 -43.37 11.61
CA TYR A 319 14.23 -42.69 12.65
C TYR A 319 13.36 -41.90 13.64
N THR A 320 12.04 -41.92 13.47
CA THR A 320 11.09 -41.26 14.38
C THR A 320 10.89 -42.06 15.66
N ASN A 321 10.49 -41.40 16.75
CA ASN A 321 10.16 -42.09 17.99
C ASN A 321 8.98 -43.05 17.80
N ASN A 322 7.97 -42.64 17.01
CA ASN A 322 6.83 -43.47 16.63
C ASN A 322 7.26 -44.80 15.96
N ALA A 323 8.26 -44.78 15.06
CA ALA A 323 8.77 -45.99 14.43
C ALA A 323 9.53 -46.89 15.42
N ASN A 324 10.37 -46.28 16.25
CA ASN A 324 11.15 -47.01 17.26
C ASN A 324 10.26 -47.72 18.30
N GLN A 325 9.17 -47.07 18.72
CA GLN A 325 8.19 -47.65 19.64
C GLN A 325 7.52 -48.90 19.05
N LEU A 326 7.10 -48.84 17.78
CA LEU A 326 6.50 -49.99 17.09
C LEU A 326 7.48 -51.17 16.98
N MET A 327 8.75 -50.91 16.66
CA MET A 327 9.78 -51.94 16.58
C MET A 327 10.16 -52.54 17.94
N SER A 328 10.09 -51.74 19.01
CA SER A 328 10.37 -52.21 20.38
C SER A 328 9.23 -53.02 21.01
N SER A 329 8.04 -53.00 20.41
CA SER A 329 6.85 -53.70 20.89
C SER A 329 6.58 -55.05 20.21
N VAL A 330 7.46 -55.48 19.29
CA VAL A 330 7.40 -56.77 18.55
C VAL A 330 8.44 -57.73 19.13
#